data_AF-A0A534V5I2-F1
#
_entry.id   AF-A0A534V5I2-F1
#
_cell.length_a   1.000
_cell.length_b   1.000
_cell.length_c   1.000
_cell.angle_alpha   90.00
_cell.angle_beta   90.00
_cell.angle_gamma   90.00
#
_symmetry.space_group_name_H-M   'P 1'
#
loop_
_entity.id
_entity.type
_entity.pdbx_description
1 polymer ?
#
loop_
_entity_poly.entity_id
_entity_poly.type
_entity_poly.pdbx_seq_one_letter_code
_entity_poly.pdbx_strand_id
1 'polypeptide(L)' 'MEVTLEQVREGLRAARYITTGRVETALFLALTLEKPLLAEGPAGAGKTELGKV' A
#
# COMPACT_ATOMS: atom_id res chain seq x y z
N MET A 1 1.50 15.65 0.76
CA MET A 1 1.72 15.40 -0.69
C MET A 1 0.39 14.99 -1.27
N GLU A 2 -0.01 15.55 -2.41
CA GLU A 2 -1.23 15.11 -3.08
C GLU A 2 -0.94 13.74 -3.73
N VAL A 3 -1.31 12.67 -3.04
CA VAL A 3 -1.20 11.29 -3.53
C VAL A 3 -2.49 10.95 -4.27
N THR A 4 -2.38 10.28 -5.41
CA THR A 4 -3.48 9.73 -6.18
C THR A 4 -3.47 8.20 -6.11
N LEU A 5 -4.63 7.57 -6.35
CA LEU A 5 -4.71 6.12 -6.41
C LEU A 5 -3.78 5.52 -7.48
N GLU A 6 -3.63 6.19 -8.62
CA GLU A 6 -2.77 5.75 -9.72
C GLU A 6 -1.28 5.78 -9.31
N GLN A 7 -0.85 6.80 -8.58
CA GLN A 7 0.52 6.86 -8.05
C GLN A 7 0.81 5.72 -7.07
N VAL A 8 -0.15 5.36 -6.21
CA VAL A 8 -0.01 4.22 -5.29
C VAL A 8 0.14 2.92 -6.09
N ARG A 9 -0.72 2.73 -7.09
CA ARG A 9 -0.72 1.55 -7.95
C ARG A 9 0.59 1.37 -8.70
N GLU A 10 1.06 2.42 -9.36
CA GLU A 10 2.30 2.37 -10.14
C GLU A 10 3.54 2.28 -9.23
N GLY A 11 3.51 2.89 -8.05
CA GLY A 11 4.55 2.70 -7.03
C GLY A 11 4.66 1.26 -6.55
N LEU A 12 3.53 0.62 -6.22
CA LEU A 12 3.48 -0.79 -5.84
C LEU A 12 3.98 -1.70 -6.97
N ARG A 13 3.57 -1.43 -8.22
CA ARG A 13 4.04 -2.16 -9.40
C ARG A 13 5.55 -2.02 -9.61
N ALA A 14 6.09 -0.81 -9.49
CA ALA A 14 7.51 -0.53 -9.63
C ALA A 14 8.34 -1.25 -8.54
N ALA A 15 7.81 -1.29 -7.32
CA ALA A 15 8.38 -2.05 -6.20
C ALA A 15 8.10 -3.57 -6.29
N ARG A 16 7.49 -4.05 -7.38
CA ARG A 16 7.15 -5.46 -7.65
C ARG A 16 6.21 -6.10 -6.63
N TYR A 17 5.33 -5.32 -6.01
CA TYR A 17 4.22 -5.86 -5.23
C TYR A 17 3.13 -6.40 -6.14
N ILE A 18 2.62 -7.58 -5.79
CA ILE A 18 1.39 -8.14 -6.35
C ILE A 18 0.26 -7.76 -5.39
N THR A 19 -0.63 -6.87 -5.83
CA THR A 19 -1.73 -6.36 -5.00
C THR A 19 -3.07 -6.47 -5.70
N THR A 20 -4.13 -6.14 -4.97
CA THR A 20 -5.49 -6.00 -5.52
C THR A 20 -5.93 -4.55 -5.36
N GLY A 21 -6.94 -4.13 -6.13
CA GLY A 21 -7.51 -2.79 -6.00
C GLY A 21 -7.96 -2.43 -4.57
N ARG A 22 -8.33 -3.42 -3.75
CA ARG A 22 -8.67 -3.19 -2.33
C ARG A 22 -7.45 -2.78 -1.50
N VAL A 23 -6.31 -3.42 -1.73
CA VAL A 23 -5.04 -3.09 -1.05
C VAL A 23 -4.55 -1.72 -1.51
N GLU A 24 -4.58 -1.45 -2.82
CA GLU A 24 -4.24 -0.15 -3.41
C GLU A 24 -5.09 0.98 -2.80
N THR A 25 -6.41 0.76 -2.69
CA THR A 25 -7.35 1.72 -2.09
C THR A 25 -7.08 1.94 -0.60
N ALA A 26 -6.84 0.88 0.17
CA ALA A 26 -6.56 0.98 1.60
C ALA A 26 -5.28 1.79 1.88
N LEU A 27 -4.22 1.56 1.08
CA LEU A 27 -2.98 2.33 1.17
C LEU A 27 -3.18 3.79 0.77
N PHE A 28 -3.89 4.04 -0.33
CA PHE A 28 -4.26 5.40 -0.75
C PHE A 28 -4.99 6.14 0.38
N LEU A 29 -6.01 5.54 0.98
CA LEU A 29 -6.76 6.16 2.08
C LEU A 29 -5.89 6.40 3.32
N ALA A 30 -5.04 5.45 3.70
CA ALA A 30 -4.13 5.60 4.83
C ALA A 30 -3.18 6.80 4.64
N LEU A 31 -2.62 6.95 3.43
CA LEU A 31 -1.74 8.06 3.04
C LEU A 31 -2.50 9.40 2.98
N THR A 32 -3.69 9.43 2.38
CA THR A 32 -4.48 10.66 2.24
C THR A 32 -5.08 11.14 3.56
N LEU A 33 -5.51 10.23 4.42
CA LEU A 33 -6.14 10.56 5.71
C LEU A 33 -5.14 10.70 6.86
N GLU A 34 -3.87 10.39 6.61
CA GLU A 34 -2.80 10.35 7.61
C GLU A 34 -3.19 9.46 8.81
N LYS A 35 -3.76 8.27 8.51
CA LYS A 35 -4.20 7.30 9.52
C LYS A 35 -3.36 6.03 9.47
N PRO A 36 -3.07 5.40 10.62
CA PRO A 36 -2.34 4.15 10.67
C PRO A 36 -3.11 3.03 9.95
N LEU A 37 -2.36 2.15 9.28
CA LEU A 37 -2.89 0.97 8.60
C LEU A 37 -2.29 -0.30 9.21
N LEU A 38 -3.15 -1.22 9.64
CA LEU A 38 -2.75 -2.57 10.04
C LEU A 38 -2.85 -3.50 8.84
N ALA A 39 -1.72 -4.07 8.40
CA ALA A 39 -1.68 -5.08 7.36
C ALA A 39 -1.59 -6.48 7.98
N GLU A 40 -2.58 -7.34 7.70
CA GLU A 40 -2.63 -8.74 8.16
C GLU A 40 -2.50 -9.73 7.00
N GLY A 41 -2.04 -10.96 7.29
CA GLY A 41 -1.88 -12.02 6.29
C GLY A 41 -0.78 -13.03 6.60
N PRO A 42 -0.64 -14.11 5.80
CA PRO A 42 0.32 -15.19 6.04
C PRO A 42 1.78 -14.72 5.97
N ALA A 43 2.70 -15.53 6.49
CA ALA A 43 4.15 -15.29 6.36
C ALA A 43 4.53 -15.14 4.87
N GLY A 44 5.43 -14.20 4.57
CA GLY A 44 5.86 -13.93 3.19
C GLY A 44 4.95 -12.99 2.38
N ALA A 45 3.80 -12.55 2.92
CA ALA A 45 2.88 -11.63 2.21
C ALA A 45 3.36 -10.17 2.06
N GLY A 46 4.63 -9.86 2.35
CA GLY A 46 5.20 -8.52 2.17
C GLY A 46 4.81 -7.47 3.22
N LYS A 47 4.11 -7.84 4.30
CA LYS A 47 3.60 -6.92 5.35
C LYS A 47 4.70 -6.07 6.02
N THR A 48 5.90 -6.62 6.20
CA THR A 48 7.03 -5.91 6.82
C THR A 48 7.64 -4.89 5.86
N GLU A 49 7.91 -5.28 4.61
CA GLU A 49 8.47 -4.38 3.61
C GLU A 49 7.52 -3.23 3.27
N LEU A 50 6.20 -3.46 3.38
CA LEU A 50 5.18 -2.45 3.13
C LEU A 50 5.30 -1.24 4.09
N GLY A 51 5.77 -1.45 5.32
CA GLY A 51 5.88 -0.42 6.36
C GLY A 51 7.28 0.16 6.56
N LYS A 52 8.25 -0.12 5.68
CA LYS A 52 9.65 0.34 5.81
C LYS A 52 9.89 1.80 5.38
N VAL A 53 8.84 2.53 5.02
CA VAL A 53 8.88 3.93 4.56
C VAL A 53 8.11 4.84 5.50
#